data_AF-A0AAW6PEC9-F1
#
_entry.id   AF-A0AAW6PEC9-F1
#
_cell.length_a   1.000
_cell.length_b   1.000
_cell.length_c   1.000
_cell.angle_alpha   90.00
_cell.angle_beta   90.00
_cell.angle_gamma   90.00
#
_symmetry.space_group_name_H-M   'P 1'
#
loop_
_entity.id
_entity.type
_entity.pdbx_description
1 polymer ?
#
loop_
_entity_poly.entity_id
_entity_poly.type
_entity_poly.pdbx_seq_one_letter_code
_entity_poly.pdbx_strand_id
1 'polypeptide(L)' 'MGIVNIDDDLHDQLRKASAVSCRSINAQAAFWIRIGMLCEMNPTQSFNDIVARELRAAGVVAQPIKMGAS' A
#
# COMPACT_ATOMS: atom_id res chain seq x y z
N MET A 1 -21.56 6.18 -5.87
CA MET A 1 -20.35 5.33 -5.73
C MET A 1 -20.34 4.38 -6.91
N GLY A 2 -19.26 4.36 -7.70
CA GLY A 2 -19.10 3.36 -8.76
C GLY A 2 -18.70 2.03 -8.13
N ILE A 3 -19.41 0.95 -8.47
CA ILE A 3 -19.06 -0.40 -8.02
C ILE A 3 -18.02 -0.94 -9.00
N VAL A 4 -16.84 -1.29 -8.49
CA VAL A 4 -15.82 -2.01 -9.25
C VAL A 4 -15.98 -3.49 -8.95
N ASN A 5 -16.30 -4.27 -9.97
CA ASN A 5 -16.41 -5.72 -9.83
C ASN A 5 -15.01 -6.34 -9.75
N ILE A 6 -14.80 -7.24 -8.80
CA ILE A 6 -13.55 -7.98 -8.63
C ILE A 6 -13.87 -9.46 -8.58
N ASP A 7 -12.99 -10.27 -9.15
CA ASP A 7 -13.11 -11.72 -9.13
C ASP A 7 -13.11 -12.28 -7.69
N ASP A 8 -13.87 -13.35 -7.46
CA ASP A 8 -14.07 -13.92 -6.12
C ASP A 8 -12.76 -14.42 -5.49
N ASP A 9 -11.89 -15.06 -6.29
CA ASP A 9 -10.61 -15.56 -5.80
C ASP A 9 -9.70 -14.38 -5.40
N LEU A 10 -9.69 -13.32 -6.21
CA LEU A 10 -8.93 -12.10 -5.92
C LEU A 10 -9.47 -11.41 -4.66
N HIS A 11 -10.79 -11.32 -4.49
CA HIS A 11 -11.42 -10.76 -3.31
C HIS A 11 -11.01 -11.52 -2.03
N ASP A 12 -10.96 -12.85 -2.09
CA ASP A 12 -10.51 -13.67 -0.96
C ASP A 12 -9.03 -13.50 -0.63
N GLN A 13 -8.17 -13.34 -1.64
CA GLN A 13 -6.76 -13.00 -1.39
C GLN A 13 -6.61 -11.60 -0.77
N LEU A 14 -7.39 -10.62 -1.26
CA LEU A 14 -7.45 -9.27 -0.70
C LEU A 14 -7.86 -9.27 0.77
N ARG A 15 -8.88 -10.08 1.12
CA ARG A 15 -9.34 -10.28 2.50
C ARG A 15 -8.25 -10.86 3.40
N LYS A 16 -7.48 -11.84 2.92
CA LYS A 16 -6.35 -12.42 3.69
C LYS A 16 -5.23 -11.39 3.87
N ALA A 17 -4.86 -10.67 2.81
CA ALA A 17 -3.82 -9.66 2.85
C ALA A 17 -4.17 -8.46 3.75
N SER A 18 -5.45 -8.07 3.81
CA SER A 18 -5.90 -6.96 4.66
C SER A 18 -5.68 -7.23 6.15
N ALA A 19 -5.80 -8.50 6.58
CA ALA A 19 -5.53 -8.92 7.96
C ALA A 19 -4.05 -8.71 8.36
N VAL A 20 -3.11 -9.01 7.47
CA VAL A 20 -1.66 -8.85 7.72
C VAL A 20 -1.25 -7.37 7.70
N SER A 21 -1.88 -6.58 6.84
CA SER A 21 -1.54 -5.17 6.63
C SER A 21 -2.26 -4.22 7.59
N CYS A 22 -3.06 -4.74 8.53
CA CYS A 22 -3.84 -3.98 9.50
C CYS A 22 -4.78 -2.94 8.84
N ARG A 23 -5.45 -3.32 7.73
CA ARG A 23 -6.37 -2.44 6.98
C ARG A 23 -7.71 -3.13 6.73
N SER A 24 -8.75 -2.36 6.43
CA SER A 24 -9.99 -2.92 5.88
C SER A 24 -9.77 -3.41 4.44
N ILE A 25 -10.65 -4.29 3.96
CA ILE A 25 -10.59 -4.81 2.57
C ILE A 25 -10.65 -3.66 1.56
N ASN A 26 -11.56 -2.69 1.77
CA ASN A 26 -11.68 -1.52 0.89
C ASN A 26 -10.40 -0.67 0.91
N ALA A 27 -9.77 -0.48 2.08
CA ALA A 27 -8.52 0.26 2.18
C ALA A 27 -7.36 -0.49 1.49
N GLN A 28 -7.36 -1.82 1.54
CA GLN A 28 -6.38 -2.64 0.83
C GLN A 28 -6.56 -2.58 -0.70
N ALA A 29 -7.81 -2.61 -1.18
CA ALA A 29 -8.12 -2.42 -2.61
C ALA A 29 -7.74 -1.01 -3.08
N ALA A 30 -8.15 0.02 -2.34
CA ALA A 30 -7.82 1.41 -2.66
C ALA A 30 -6.30 1.66 -2.70
N PHE A 31 -5.55 1.04 -1.78
CA PHE A 31 -4.09 1.09 -1.79
C PHE A 31 -3.52 0.56 -3.11
N TRP A 32 -3.91 -0.65 -3.54
CA TRP A 32 -3.36 -1.24 -4.76
C TRP A 32 -3.80 -0.53 -6.03
N ILE A 33 -5.04 -0.01 -6.10
CA ILE A 33 -5.50 0.82 -7.22
C ILE A 33 -4.65 2.10 -7.33
N ARG A 34 -4.41 2.80 -6.20
CA ARG A 34 -3.55 3.99 -6.19
C ARG A 34 -2.12 3.67 -6.58
N ILE A 35 -1.55 2.60 -6.03
CA ILE A 35 -0.17 2.18 -6.34
C ILE A 35 -0.04 1.83 -7.82
N GLY A 36 -0.95 1.04 -8.38
CA GLY A 36 -0.93 0.67 -9.81
C GLY A 36 -0.94 1.91 -10.71
N MET A 37 -1.84 2.84 -10.45
CA MET A 37 -1.90 4.12 -11.17
C MET A 37 -0.60 4.92 -11.03
N LEU A 38 0.01 4.97 -9.84
CA LEU A 38 1.29 5.68 -9.64
C LEU A 38 2.45 5.01 -10.38
N CYS A 39 2.48 3.68 -10.45
CA CYS A 39 3.45 2.93 -11.24
C CYS A 39 3.30 3.23 -12.74
N GLU A 40 2.06 3.25 -13.26
CA GLU A 40 1.79 3.60 -14.66
C GLU A 40 2.23 5.02 -15.00
N MET A 41 2.02 5.98 -14.10
CA MET A 41 2.44 7.38 -14.30
C MET A 41 3.94 7.61 -14.09
N ASN A 42 4.64 6.67 -13.44
CA ASN A 42 6.05 6.79 -13.10
C ASN A 42 6.81 5.49 -13.45
N PRO A 43 6.87 5.09 -14.73
CA PRO A 43 7.32 3.76 -15.15
C PRO A 43 8.80 3.45 -14.81
N THR A 44 9.59 4.48 -14.51
CA THR A 44 11.01 4.35 -14.13
C THR A 44 11.23 4.20 -12.62
N GLN A 45 10.21 4.47 -11.80
CA GLN A 45 10.30 4.36 -10.34
C GLN A 45 9.87 2.97 -9.90
N SER A 46 10.62 2.39 -8.96
CA SER A 46 10.21 1.12 -8.35
C SER A 46 9.02 1.34 -7.41
N PHE A 47 8.30 0.25 -7.10
CA PHE A 47 7.26 0.27 -6.07
C PHE A 47 7.77 0.86 -4.75
N ASN A 48 8.99 0.50 -4.33
CA ASN A 48 9.58 0.98 -3.09
C ASN A 48 9.82 2.49 -3.13
N ASP A 49 10.28 3.03 -4.26
CA ASP A 49 10.49 4.46 -4.44
C ASP A 49 9.18 5.24 -4.35
N ILE A 50 8.13 4.71 -4.99
CA ILE A 50 6.78 5.29 -4.94
C ILE A 50 6.29 5.30 -3.50
N VAL A 51 6.30 4.17 -2.80
CA VAL A 51 5.83 4.08 -1.41
C VAL A 51 6.62 5.02 -0.49
N ALA A 52 7.95 5.04 -0.61
CA ALA A 52 8.79 5.93 0.19
C ALA A 52 8.49 7.41 -0.06
N ARG A 53 8.25 7.80 -1.33
CA ARG A 53 7.83 9.14 -1.69
C ARG A 53 6.48 9.50 -1.09
N GLU A 54 5.47 8.62 -1.20
CA GLU A 54 4.14 8.87 -0.64
C GLU A 54 4.17 8.99 0.89
N LEU A 55 4.96 8.15 1.57
CA LEU A 55 5.15 8.22 3.03
C LEU A 55 5.81 9.54 3.44
N ARG A 56 6.86 9.99 2.73
CA ARG A 56 7.49 11.29 2.97
C ARG A 56 6.53 12.45 2.72
N ALA A 57 5.75 12.39 1.64
CA ALA A 57 4.76 13.41 1.32
C ALA A 57 3.66 13.51 2.38
N ALA A 58 3.31 12.37 3.02
CA ALA A 58 2.39 12.32 4.15
C ALA A 58 3.04 12.74 5.50
N GLY A 59 4.32 13.11 5.51
CA GLY A 59 5.04 13.49 6.73
C GLY A 59 5.39 12.32 7.65
N VAL A 60 5.30 11.07 7.16
CA VAL A 60 5.69 9.90 7.94
C VAL A 60 7.22 9.85 8.03
N VAL A 61 7.73 9.91 9.25
CA VAL A 61 9.15 9.78 9.55
C VAL A 61 9.45 8.42 10.15
N ALA A 62 10.50 7.76 9.67
CA ALA A 62 10.97 6.52 10.28
C ALA A 62 11.48 6.80 11.68
N GLN A 63 11.03 6.06 12.68
CA GLN A 63 11.57 6.18 14.02
C GLN A 63 12.96 5.51 14.06
N PRO A 64 14.00 6.18 14.59
CA PRO A 64 15.29 5.54 14.77
C PRO A 64 15.15 4.37 15.74
N ILE A 65 15.63 3.19 15.34
CA ILE A 65 15.72 2.04 16.22
C ILE A 65 16.73 2.41 17.31
N LYS A 66 16.28 2.57 18.56
CA LYS A 66 17.17 2.67 19.71
C LYS A 66 17.92 1.35 19.83
N MET A 67 19.13 1.28 19.28
CA MET A 67 20.08 0.24 19.65
C MET A 67 20.40 0.46 21.13
N GLY A 68 19.88 -0.41 21.99
CA GLY A 68 20.25 -0.43 23.40
C GLY A 68 21.76 -0.62 23.48
N ALA A 69 22.44 0.31 24.14
CA ALA A 69 23.83 0.12 24.51
C ALA A 69 23.89 -1.04 25.52
N SER A 70 24.54 -2.13 25.11
CA SER A 70 24.98 -3.20 26.02
C SER A 70 26.27 -2.79 26.71
#